data_AF-A0A2N1RP51-F1
#
_entry.id   AF-A0A2N1RP51-F1
#
_cell.length_a   1.000
_cell.length_b   1.000
_cell.length_c   1.000
_cell.angle_alpha   90.00
_cell.angle_beta   90.00
_cell.angle_gamma   90.00
#
_symmetry.space_group_name_H-M   'P 1'
#
loop_
_entity.id
_entity.type
_entity.pdbx_description
1 polymer ?
#
loop_
_entity_poly.entity_id
_entity_poly.type
_entity_poly.pdbx_seq_one_letter_code
_entity_poly.pdbx_strand_id
1 'polypeptide(L)'
;MEPKDIYSEKPWLKFYPEGIPASIDYEEICLHDVLERTVSKYGKTDALIFQGFRIDYNGLSDMVNRLAYFLSSRGVKKGDVVAILLPNMIQTVAAYYASLKIG
;
A
#
# COMPACT_ATOMS: atom_id res chain seq x y z
N MET A 1 -24.87 -17.24 -13.72
CA MET A 1 -24.34 -17.66 -12.41
C MET A 1 -22.86 -17.37 -12.49
N GLU A 2 -22.39 -16.29 -11.85
CA GLU A 2 -20.98 -15.90 -11.88
C GLU A 2 -20.10 -17.10 -11.47
N PRO A 3 -19.01 -17.40 -12.18
CA PRO A 3 -18.12 -18.50 -11.81
C PRO A 3 -17.64 -18.24 -10.38
N LYS A 4 -17.92 -19.20 -9.49
CA LYS A 4 -17.42 -19.16 -8.11
C LYS A 4 -15.91 -19.02 -8.16
N ASP A 5 -15.42 -17.89 -7.67
CA ASP A 5 -14.01 -17.60 -7.54
C ASP A 5 -13.34 -18.69 -6.68
N ILE A 6 -12.41 -19.44 -7.29
CA ILE A 6 -11.66 -20.52 -6.64
C ILE A 6 -10.92 -20.06 -5.39
N TYR A 7 -10.61 -18.76 -5.28
CA TYR A 7 -9.94 -18.19 -4.12
C TYR A 7 -10.89 -17.95 -2.94
N SER A 8 -12.18 -17.74 -3.21
CA SER A 8 -13.20 -17.58 -2.17
C SER A 8 -13.42 -18.86 -1.35
N GLU A 9 -13.16 -20.04 -1.93
CA GLU A 9 -13.23 -21.34 -1.24
C GLU A 9 -11.99 -21.64 -0.38
N LYS A 10 -10.97 -20.78 -0.44
CA LYS A 10 -9.71 -20.88 0.34
C LYS A 10 -9.07 -22.29 0.31
N PRO A 11 -8.86 -22.91 -0.87
CA PRO A 11 -8.40 -24.29 -0.99
C PRO A 11 -7.02 -24.57 -0.39
N TRP A 12 -6.24 -23.53 -0.08
CA TRP A 12 -4.93 -23.65 0.59
C TRP A 12 -5.04 -24.04 2.07
N LEU A 13 -6.19 -23.79 2.73
CA LEU A 13 -6.36 -24.09 4.16
C LEU A 13 -6.26 -25.58 4.48
N LYS A 14 -6.58 -26.46 3.53
CA LYS A 14 -6.43 -27.92 3.69
C LYS A 14 -4.97 -28.37 3.87
N PHE A 15 -4.02 -27.51 3.50
CA PHE A 15 -2.58 -27.77 3.64
C PHE A 15 -1.99 -27.09 4.89
N TYR A 16 -2.80 -26.40 5.70
CA TYR A 16 -2.31 -25.82 6.95
C TYR A 16 -2.07 -26.94 7.98
N PRO A 17 -0.92 -26.94 8.67
CA PRO A 17 -0.67 -27.82 9.80
C PRO A 17 -1.75 -27.69 10.89
N GLU A 18 -1.96 -28.77 11.62
CA GLU A 18 -2.88 -28.79 12.75
C GLU A 18 -2.49 -27.73 13.80
N GLY A 19 -3.49 -26.99 14.31
CA GLY A 19 -3.28 -25.91 15.28
C GLY A 19 -2.93 -24.54 14.68
N ILE A 20 -2.76 -24.42 13.36
CA ILE A 20 -2.57 -23.11 12.70
C ILE A 20 -3.93 -22.49 12.34
N PRO A 21 -4.27 -21.30 12.87
CA PRO A 21 -5.53 -20.65 12.56
C PRO A 21 -5.54 -20.16 11.10
N ALA A 22 -6.70 -20.28 10.45
CA ALA A 22 -6.92 -19.83 9.06
C ALA A 22 -6.86 -18.30 8.89
N SER A 23 -6.97 -17.57 9.99
CA SER A 23 -6.87 -16.12 10.09
C SER A 23 -6.39 -15.76 11.48
N ILE A 24 -5.64 -14.66 11.60
CA ILE A 24 -5.40 -14.02 12.90
C ILE A 24 -6.28 -12.77 13.00
N ASP A 25 -6.41 -12.25 14.21
CA ASP A 25 -7.04 -10.96 14.43
C ASP A 25 -6.08 -9.85 13.99
N TYR A 26 -6.47 -9.08 13.00
CA TYR A 26 -5.69 -7.98 12.44
C TYR A 26 -6.41 -6.68 12.71
N GLU A 27 -5.64 -5.61 12.91
CA GLU A 27 -6.20 -4.27 12.94
C GLU A 27 -6.83 -3.92 11.58
N GLU A 28 -8.10 -3.54 11.59
CA GLU A 28 -8.80 -3.07 10.40
C GLU A 28 -8.41 -1.61 10.13
N ILE A 29 -7.37 -1.42 9.33
CA ILE A 29 -6.85 -0.11 8.98
C ILE A 29 -6.42 -0.04 7.51
N CYS A 30 -6.59 1.12 6.87
CA CYS A 30 -6.10 1.32 5.52
C CYS A 30 -4.57 1.35 5.51
N LEU A 31 -3.96 0.79 4.46
CA LEU A 31 -2.51 0.73 4.36
C LEU A 31 -1.85 2.12 4.34
N HIS A 32 -2.51 3.12 3.77
CA HIS A 32 -2.01 4.50 3.80
C HIS A 32 -2.02 5.12 5.22
N ASP A 33 -2.94 4.70 6.09
CA ASP A 33 -2.95 5.15 7.49
C ASP A 33 -1.83 4.48 8.31
N VAL A 34 -1.44 3.24 7.95
CA VAL A 34 -0.24 2.59 8.53
C VAL A 34 1.01 3.42 8.21
N LEU A 35 1.11 3.96 6.99
CA LEU A 35 2.20 4.87 6.63
C LEU A 35 2.15 6.15 7.47
N GLU A 36 0.99 6.81 7.60
CA GLU A 36 0.88 8.03 8.42
C GLU A 36 1.26 7.80 9.87
N ARG A 37 0.81 6.68 10.46
CA ARG A 37 1.16 6.28 11.82
C ARG A 37 2.67 6.07 11.97
N THR A 38 3.31 5.50 10.96
CA THR A 38 4.76 5.28 10.93
C THR A 38 5.51 6.61 10.81
N VAL A 39 5.06 7.52 9.96
CA VAL A 39 5.61 8.88 9.80
C VAL A 39 5.55 9.64 11.12
N SER A 40 4.42 9.58 11.83
CA SER A 40 4.26 10.24 13.13
C SER A 40 5.26 9.75 14.19
N LYS A 41 5.70 8.50 14.13
CA LYS A 41 6.61 7.90 15.13
C LYS A 41 8.08 7.95 14.71
N TYR A 42 8.35 7.78 13.41
CA TYR A 42 9.68 7.52 12.86
C TYR A 42 10.00 8.42 11.66
N GLY A 43 9.40 9.61 11.59
CA GLY A 43 9.49 10.50 10.43
C GLY A 43 10.90 10.76 9.88
N LYS A 44 11.90 10.87 10.77
CA LYS A 44 13.31 11.12 10.40
C LYS A 44 14.15 9.86 10.15
N THR A 45 13.56 8.67 10.24
CA THR A 45 14.24 7.40 9.98
C THR A 45 14.20 7.09 8.49
N ASP A 46 15.30 6.58 7.94
CA ASP A 46 15.41 6.13 6.55
C ASP A 46 14.25 5.15 6.24
N ALA A 47 13.40 5.52 5.28
CA ALA A 47 12.27 4.72 4.82
C ALA A 47 12.64 3.89 3.59
N LEU A 48 13.30 4.50 2.61
CA LEU A 48 13.70 3.84 1.36
C LEU A 48 15.13 4.25 0.98
N ILE A 49 15.88 3.25 0.51
CA ILE A 49 17.25 3.41 0.01
C ILE A 49 17.32 2.80 -1.38
N PHE A 50 17.73 3.59 -2.38
CA PHE A 50 17.83 3.13 -3.76
C PHE A 50 19.03 3.78 -4.45
N GLN A 51 19.97 2.98 -4.96
CA GLN A 51 21.17 3.44 -5.68
C GLN A 51 21.93 4.60 -4.98
N GLY A 52 22.08 4.52 -3.66
CA GLY A 52 22.75 5.56 -2.86
C GLY A 52 21.86 6.75 -2.47
N PHE A 53 20.68 6.91 -3.07
CA PHE A 53 19.67 7.85 -2.60
C PHE A 53 18.97 7.29 -1.36
N ARG A 54 18.71 8.17 -0.39
CA ARG A 54 17.98 7.86 0.83
C ARG A 54 16.87 8.89 1.03
N ILE A 55 15.70 8.41 1.41
CA ILE A 55 14.62 9.27 1.90
C ILE A 55 14.13 8.75 3.24
N ASP A 56 13.80 9.66 4.14
CA ASP A 56 13.16 9.33 5.41
C ASP A 56 11.63 9.20 5.22
N TYR A 57 10.93 8.77 6.27
CA TYR A 57 9.47 8.62 6.22
C TYR A 57 8.76 9.95 5.95
N ASN A 58 9.28 11.07 6.45
CA ASN A 58 8.74 12.40 6.14
C ASN A 58 8.83 12.70 4.64
N GLY A 59 9.98 12.45 4.02
CA GLY A 59 10.18 12.61 2.58
C GLY A 59 9.29 11.71 1.75
N LEU A 60 9.11 10.45 2.17
CA LEU A 60 8.17 9.53 1.50
C LEU A 60 6.73 10.06 1.60
N SER A 61 6.32 10.50 2.80
CA SER A 61 4.98 11.06 3.04
C SER A 61 4.71 12.31 2.19
N ASP A 62 5.68 13.22 2.08
CA ASP A 62 5.57 14.39 1.20
C ASP A 62 5.36 13.97 -0.26
N MET A 63 6.17 13.04 -0.77
CA MET A 63 6.03 12.53 -2.14
C MET A 63 4.66 11.90 -2.39
N VAL A 64 4.17 11.08 -1.44
CA VAL A 64 2.85 10.45 -1.49
C VAL A 64 1.75 11.50 -1.53
N ASN A 65 1.78 12.49 -0.63
CA ASN A 65 0.74 13.51 -0.54
C ASN A 65 0.69 14.41 -1.77
N ARG A 66 1.86 14.79 -2.31
CA ARG A 66 1.96 15.59 -3.54
C ARG A 66 1.40 14.85 -4.75
N LEU A 67 1.70 13.55 -4.89
CA LEU A 67 1.19 12.74 -5.98
C LEU A 67 -0.31 12.46 -5.82
N ALA A 68 -0.79 12.18 -4.60
CA ALA A 68 -2.21 12.01 -4.31
C ALA A 68 -3.00 13.27 -4.70
N TYR A 69 -2.52 14.45 -4.29
CA TYR A 69 -3.14 15.71 -4.67
C TYR A 69 -3.14 15.91 -6.19
N PHE A 70 -2.02 15.62 -6.86
CA PHE A 70 -1.94 15.70 -8.33
C PHE A 70 -2.98 14.79 -9.00
N LEU A 71 -3.05 13.51 -8.63
CA LEU A 71 -4.01 12.55 -9.21
C LEU A 71 -5.46 13.01 -9.02
N SER A 72 -5.82 13.44 -7.80
CA SER A 72 -7.15 13.99 -7.52
C SER A 72 -7.44 15.23 -8.36
N SER A 73 -6.47 16.15 -8.51
CA SER A 73 -6.61 17.35 -9.37
C SER A 73 -6.72 17.03 -10.86
N ARG A 74 -6.25 15.86 -11.29
CA ARG A 74 -6.40 15.35 -12.66
C ARG A 74 -7.72 14.61 -12.88
N GLY A 75 -8.56 14.52 -11.84
CA GLY A 75 -9.92 13.99 -11.91
C GLY A 75 -10.04 12.51 -11.57
N VAL A 76 -8.98 11.87 -11.04
CA VAL A 76 -9.07 10.51 -10.49
C VAL A 76 -9.94 10.55 -9.23
N LYS A 77 -10.88 9.62 -9.14
CA LYS A 77 -11.85 9.52 -8.05
C LYS A 77 -11.72 8.18 -7.34
N LYS A 78 -12.28 8.12 -6.14
CA LYS A 78 -12.44 6.89 -5.37
C LYS A 78 -13.08 5.80 -6.24
N GLY A 79 -12.45 4.64 -6.29
CA GLY A 79 -12.87 3.48 -7.10
C GLY A 79 -12.31 3.45 -8.53
N ASP A 80 -11.64 4.51 -8.99
CA ASP A 80 -10.95 4.49 -10.27
C ASP A 80 -9.69 3.62 -10.19
N VAL A 81 -9.36 2.92 -11.29
CA VAL A 81 -8.17 2.07 -11.35
C VAL A 81 -6.96 2.88 -11.83
N VAL A 82 -5.92 2.92 -11.02
CA VAL A 82 -4.62 3.54 -11.37
C VAL A 82 -3.59 2.46 -11.68
N ALA A 83 -3.17 2.38 -12.95
CA ALA A 83 -2.10 1.48 -13.37
C ALA A 83 -0.72 2.08 -13.05
N ILE A 84 0.13 1.33 -12.34
CA ILE A 84 1.50 1.74 -12.00
C ILE A 84 2.47 0.92 -12.85
N LEU A 85 3.09 1.54 -13.84
CA LEU A 85 4.11 0.95 -14.70
C LEU A 85 5.44 1.68 -14.50
N LEU A 86 6.15 1.33 -13.44
CA LEU A 86 7.43 1.93 -13.05
C LEU A 86 8.42 0.83 -12.64
N PRO A 87 9.74 1.04 -12.79
CA PRO A 87 10.75 0.10 -12.29
C PRO A 87 10.75 0.05 -10.75
N ASN A 88 11.58 -0.81 -10.15
CA ASN A 88 11.72 -0.85 -8.69
C ASN A 88 12.52 0.37 -8.18
N MET A 89 11.83 1.47 -7.90
CA MET A 89 12.40 2.74 -7.43
C MET A 89 11.51 3.41 -6.38
N ILE A 90 12.05 4.41 -5.69
CA ILE A 90 11.36 5.16 -4.62
C ILE A 90 9.98 5.68 -5.07
N GLN A 91 9.91 6.22 -6.29
CA GLN A 91 8.71 6.79 -6.88
C GLN A 91 7.59 5.76 -7.06
N THR A 92 7.93 4.48 -7.25
CA THR A 92 6.97 3.39 -7.40
C THR A 92 6.23 3.14 -6.09
N VAL A 93 6.95 3.20 -4.96
CA VAL A 93 6.36 3.10 -3.62
C VAL A 93 5.47 4.32 -3.35
N ALA A 94 5.94 5.52 -3.69
CA ALA A 94 5.14 6.73 -3.54
C ALA A 94 3.84 6.69 -4.39
N ALA A 95 3.91 6.19 -5.63
CA ALA A 95 2.76 6.01 -6.50
C ALA A 95 1.75 5.02 -5.95
N TYR A 96 2.22 3.92 -5.36
CA TYR A 96 1.37 2.92 -4.73
C TYR A 96 0.58 3.52 -3.56
N TYR A 97 1.25 4.16 -2.60
CA TYR A 97 0.59 4.78 -1.46
C TYR A 97 -0.30 5.96 -1.86
N ALA A 98 0.11 6.77 -2.84
CA ALA A 98 -0.71 7.88 -3.34
C ALA A 98 -2.03 7.39 -3.95
N SER A 99 -1.98 6.30 -4.73
CA SER A 99 -3.17 5.68 -5.31
C SER A 99 -4.09 5.12 -4.23
N LEU A 100 -3.55 4.44 -3.23
CA LEU A 100 -4.34 3.93 -2.10
C LEU A 100 -4.94 5.05 -1.24
N LYS A 101 -4.30 6.22 -1.17
CA LYS A 101 -4.74 7.35 -0.36
C LYS A 101 -5.95 8.07 -0.97
N ILE A 102 -6.04 8.10 -2.29
CA ILE A 102 -7.19 8.74 -2.99
C ILE A 102 -8.41 7.81 -3.11
N GLY A 103 -8.24 6.53 -2.76
CA GLY A 103 -9.30 5.51 -2.65
C GLY A 103 -9.66 4.88 -3.98
#